data_AF-A0A929GZV9-F1
#
_entry.id   AF-A0A929GZV9-F1
#
_cell.length_a   1.000
_cell.length_b   1.000
_cell.length_c   1.000
_cell.angle_alpha   90.00
_cell.angle_beta   90.00
_cell.angle_gamma   90.00
#
_symmetry.space_group_name_H-M   'P 1'
#
loop_
_entity.id
_entity.type
_entity.pdbx_description
1 polymer ?
#
loop_
_entity_poly.entity_id
_entity_poly.type
_entity_poly.pdbx_seq_one_letter_code
_entity_poly.pdbx_strand_id
1 'polypeptide(L)'
;MQGYVRREGRAGARNYVAVVPTVGCVNEVARRIGAAVDDARPMLHHQGCCQLPTDVRIVTDVLIGVCRNPNVAAVVLVSLGCESVNADEIVAAVRRDKPVELVRVQAGGGIAIAVEKGTEAARRLAET
;
A
#
# COMPACT_ATOMS: atom_id res chain seq x y z
N MET A 1 -11.25 -19.64 -17.91
CA MET A 1 -10.57 -18.42 -17.43
C MET A 1 -9.68 -18.84 -16.27
N GLN A 2 -8.38 -18.50 -16.28
CA GLN A 2 -7.49 -18.74 -15.14
C GLN A 2 -7.48 -17.47 -14.27
N GLY A 3 -7.60 -17.65 -12.95
CA GLY A 3 -7.58 -16.56 -11.97
C GLY A 3 -6.59 -16.86 -10.85
N TYR A 4 -6.28 -15.86 -10.04
CA TYR A 4 -5.31 -15.95 -8.95
C TYR A 4 -6.02 -16.33 -7.65
N VAL A 5 -5.97 -17.61 -7.28
CA VAL A 5 -6.54 -18.10 -6.02
C VAL A 5 -5.65 -17.65 -4.86
N ARG A 6 -6.25 -16.98 -3.88
CA ARG A 6 -5.57 -16.49 -2.68
C ARG A 6 -5.68 -17.49 -1.53
N ARG A 7 -4.84 -17.31 -0.51
CA ARG A 7 -4.78 -18.21 0.66
C ARG A 7 -6.13 -18.32 1.39
N GLU A 8 -6.90 -17.24 1.39
CA GLU A 8 -8.24 -17.19 1.96
C GLU A 8 -9.35 -17.79 1.08
N GLY A 9 -9.00 -18.39 -0.06
CA GLY A 9 -9.93 -19.07 -0.98
C GLY A 9 -10.66 -18.14 -1.96
N ARG A 10 -10.53 -16.82 -1.82
CA ARG A 10 -11.03 -15.85 -2.82
C ARG A 10 -10.13 -15.83 -4.04
N ALA A 11 -10.69 -15.53 -5.21
CA ALA A 11 -9.95 -15.44 -6.46
C ALA A 11 -9.92 -13.99 -7.00
N GLY A 12 -8.74 -13.55 -7.44
CA GLY A 12 -8.56 -12.31 -8.20
C GLY A 12 -8.50 -12.57 -9.71
N ALA A 13 -8.95 -11.61 -10.50
CA ALA A 13 -8.74 -11.59 -11.95
C ALA A 13 -7.37 -11.01 -12.34
N ARG A 14 -6.65 -10.38 -11.40
CA ARG A 14 -5.34 -9.74 -11.59
C ARG A 14 -4.39 -10.07 -10.44
N ASN A 15 -3.10 -9.77 -10.62
CA ASN A 15 -2.04 -10.04 -9.65
C ASN A 15 -1.13 -8.83 -9.42
N TYR A 16 -1.70 -7.71 -9.00
CA TYR A 16 -0.94 -6.47 -8.84
C TYR A 16 -0.19 -6.40 -7.51
N VAL A 17 0.91 -5.64 -7.51
CA VAL A 17 1.46 -5.06 -6.29
C VAL A 17 0.76 -3.72 -6.05
N ALA A 18 -0.03 -3.60 -4.99
CA ALA A 18 -0.67 -2.33 -4.67
C ALA A 18 0.32 -1.39 -3.98
N VAL A 19 0.49 -0.18 -4.50
CA VAL A 19 1.26 0.88 -3.83
C VAL A 19 0.26 1.81 -3.16
N VAL A 20 0.17 1.71 -1.84
CA VAL A 20 -0.90 2.35 -1.05
C VAL A 20 -0.28 3.44 -0.17
N PRO A 21 -0.54 4.74 -0.43
CA PRO A 21 -0.18 5.79 0.51
C PRO A 21 -1.12 5.75 1.73
N THR A 22 -0.61 6.09 2.92
CA THR A 22 -1.43 6.25 4.14
C THR A 22 -2.05 7.64 4.25
N VAL A 23 -1.53 8.60 3.49
CA VAL A 23 -1.97 10.00 3.46
C VAL A 23 -1.70 10.61 2.08
N GLY A 24 -2.54 11.56 1.66
CA GLY A 24 -2.43 12.20 0.35
C GLY A 24 -1.08 12.89 0.09
N CYS A 25 -0.37 13.33 1.14
CA CYS A 25 0.94 13.99 1.02
C CYS A 25 2.03 13.11 0.39
N VAL A 26 1.86 11.78 0.40
CA VAL A 26 2.82 10.82 -0.19
C VAL A 26 2.28 10.14 -1.45
N ASN A 27 1.19 10.66 -2.03
CA ASN A 27 0.66 10.19 -3.31
C ASN A 27 1.71 10.23 -4.43
N GLU A 28 2.54 11.27 -4.46
CA GLU A 28 3.58 11.39 -5.50
C GLU A 28 4.66 10.31 -5.37
N VAL A 29 5.00 9.90 -4.14
CA VAL A 29 5.91 8.78 -3.90
C VAL A 29 5.28 7.49 -4.44
N ALA A 30 4.02 7.22 -4.07
CA ALA A 30 3.30 6.04 -4.54
C ALA A 30 3.17 6.00 -6.08
N ARG A 31 2.89 7.14 -6.71
CA ARG A 31 2.79 7.28 -8.17
C ARG A 31 4.11 6.96 -8.86
N ARG A 32 5.24 7.46 -8.34
CA ARG A 32 6.57 7.19 -8.89
C ARG A 32 6.96 5.72 -8.78
N ILE A 33 6.69 5.09 -7.65
CA ILE A 33 6.93 3.64 -7.46
C ILE A 33 6.11 2.85 -8.49
N GLY A 34 4.81 3.16 -8.61
CA GLY A 34 3.91 2.49 -9.56
C GLY A 34 4.27 2.72 -11.03
N ALA A 35 4.92 3.83 -11.38
CA ALA A 35 5.40 4.07 -12.74
C ALA A 35 6.72 3.33 -13.06
N ALA A 36 7.43 2.83 -12.06
CA ALA A 36 8.74 2.19 -12.22
C ALA A 36 8.67 0.65 -12.30
N VAL A 37 7.49 0.06 -12.08
CA VAL A 37 7.23 -1.38 -12.05
C VAL A 37 5.88 -1.66 -12.71
N ASP A 38 5.85 -2.41 -13.79
CA ASP A 38 4.66 -2.60 -14.64
C ASP A 38 3.45 -3.19 -13.88
N ASP A 39 3.70 -4.16 -12.99
CA ASP A 39 2.65 -4.80 -12.19
C ASP A 39 2.31 -4.05 -10.89
N ALA A 40 2.95 -2.91 -10.63
CA ALA A 40 2.67 -2.08 -9.47
C ALA A 40 1.58 -1.06 -9.77
N ARG A 41 0.48 -1.09 -9.00
CA ARG A 41 -0.64 -0.17 -9.18
C ARG A 41 -0.75 0.83 -8.01
N PRO A 42 -0.56 2.14 -8.26
CA PRO A 42 -0.74 3.15 -7.22
C PRO A 42 -2.23 3.36 -6.92
N MET A 43 -2.59 3.23 -5.64
CA MET A 43 -3.97 3.35 -5.12
C MET A 43 -4.14 4.68 -4.38
N LEU A 44 -4.17 5.77 -5.14
CA LEU A 44 -4.11 7.13 -4.61
C LEU A 44 -5.44 7.55 -3.96
N HIS A 45 -5.37 8.38 -2.92
CA HIS A 45 -6.53 8.97 -2.27
C HIS A 45 -6.20 10.39 -1.74
N HIS A 46 -7.21 11.16 -1.35
CA HIS A 46 -7.07 12.59 -0.98
C HIS A 46 -7.19 12.85 0.53
N GLN A 47 -7.10 11.81 1.35
CA GLN A 47 -7.30 11.93 2.80
C GLN A 47 -6.06 12.54 3.47
N GLY A 48 -6.28 13.51 4.35
CA GLY A 48 -5.26 14.26 5.09
C GLY A 48 -5.35 14.04 6.61
N CYS A 49 -4.62 14.84 7.39
CA CYS A 49 -4.50 14.61 8.83
C CYS A 49 -5.60 15.28 9.70
N CYS A 50 -6.33 16.28 9.18
CA CYS A 50 -7.34 17.04 9.93
C CYS A 50 -8.71 16.32 9.96
N GLN A 51 -8.72 15.09 10.47
CA GLN A 51 -9.87 14.20 10.47
C GLN A 51 -10.38 13.96 11.89
N LEU A 52 -11.68 13.74 12.05
CA LEU A 52 -12.24 13.27 13.32
C LEU A 52 -11.83 11.80 13.55
N PRO A 53 -11.78 11.32 14.80
CA PRO A 53 -11.41 9.92 15.08
C PRO A 53 -12.26 8.88 14.33
N THR A 54 -13.54 9.18 14.09
CA THR A 54 -14.44 8.35 13.28
C THR A 54 -14.03 8.29 11.83
N ASP A 55 -13.61 9.42 11.27
CA ASP A 55 -13.17 9.53 9.87
C ASP A 55 -11.84 8.79 9.69
N VAL A 56 -10.91 8.94 10.64
CA VAL A 56 -9.64 8.20 10.64
C VAL A 56 -9.89 6.70 10.59
N ARG A 57 -10.81 6.18 11.42
CA ARG A 57 -11.19 4.75 11.39
C ARG A 57 -11.75 4.33 10.03
N ILE A 58 -12.65 5.11 9.44
CA ILE A 58 -13.21 4.81 8.12
C ILE A 58 -12.10 4.74 7.06
N VAL A 59 -11.15 5.68 7.09
CA VAL A 59 -10.01 5.66 6.17
C VAL A 59 -9.12 4.45 6.40
N THR A 60 -8.79 4.12 7.65
CA THR A 60 -8.02 2.91 7.99
C THR A 60 -8.70 1.66 7.45
N ASP A 61 -10.02 1.51 7.68
CA ASP A 61 -10.80 0.36 7.20
C ASP A 61 -10.80 0.26 5.67
N VAL A 62 -10.95 1.40 4.98
CA VAL A 62 -10.89 1.47 3.50
C VAL A 62 -9.50 1.08 2.99
N LEU A 63 -8.42 1.59 3.59
CA LEU A 63 -7.06 1.26 3.18
C LEU A 63 -6.75 -0.22 3.41
N ILE A 64 -7.19 -0.81 4.53
CA ILE A 64 -7.11 -2.26 4.78
C ILE A 64 -7.89 -3.03 3.71
N GLY A 65 -9.10 -2.58 3.38
CA GLY A 65 -9.94 -3.18 2.34
C GLY A 65 -9.28 -3.18 0.96
N VAL A 66 -8.66 -2.07 0.57
CA VAL A 66 -7.88 -1.94 -0.68
C VAL A 66 -6.74 -2.95 -0.69
N CYS A 67 -5.95 -3.02 0.39
CA CYS A 67 -4.85 -3.98 0.53
C CYS A 67 -5.33 -5.45 0.45
N ARG A 68 -6.49 -5.76 1.03
CA ARG A 68 -7.07 -7.11 1.05
C ARG A 68 -7.83 -7.49 -0.23
N ASN A 69 -7.95 -6.62 -1.23
CA ASN A 69 -8.65 -6.93 -2.48
C ASN A 69 -8.02 -8.15 -3.20
N PRO A 70 -8.78 -9.17 -3.66
CA PRO A 70 -8.21 -10.36 -4.29
C PRO A 70 -7.33 -10.11 -5.54
N ASN A 71 -7.47 -8.96 -6.20
CA ASN A 71 -6.62 -8.55 -7.32
C ASN A 71 -5.23 -8.04 -6.90
N VAL A 72 -5.01 -7.84 -5.60
CA VAL A 72 -3.74 -7.42 -5.02
C VAL A 72 -3.01 -8.66 -4.51
N ALA A 73 -1.83 -8.92 -5.03
CA ALA A 73 -0.94 -10.01 -4.63
C ALA A 73 -0.14 -9.64 -3.38
N ALA A 74 0.40 -8.43 -3.39
CA ALA A 74 1.25 -7.88 -2.35
C ALA A 74 1.07 -6.36 -2.24
N VAL A 75 1.58 -5.77 -1.16
CA VAL A 75 1.38 -4.35 -0.87
C VAL A 75 2.71 -3.68 -0.55
N VAL A 76 2.93 -2.49 -1.13
CA VAL A 76 3.90 -1.51 -0.66
C VAL A 76 3.11 -0.38 -0.01
N LEU A 77 3.11 -0.33 1.32
CA LEU A 77 2.44 0.70 2.10
C LEU A 77 3.41 1.88 2.30
N VAL A 78 3.03 3.08 1.88
CA VAL A 78 3.86 4.28 1.96
C VAL A 78 3.35 5.19 3.06
N SER A 79 4.13 5.32 4.11
CA SER A 79 3.85 6.15 5.29
C SER A 79 4.69 7.41 5.27
N LEU A 80 4.10 8.57 5.57
CA LEU A 80 4.87 9.82 5.68
C LEU A 80 5.60 9.88 7.02
N GLY A 81 4.87 9.67 8.11
CA GLY A 81 5.30 9.81 9.51
C GLY A 81 4.42 10.73 10.36
N CYS A 82 3.52 11.51 9.75
CA CYS A 82 2.67 12.51 10.42
C CYS A 82 1.18 12.38 10.09
N GLU A 83 0.78 11.28 9.44
CA GLU A 83 -0.60 10.94 9.16
C GLU A 83 -1.39 10.56 10.43
N SER A 84 -2.72 10.73 10.38
CA SER A 84 -3.61 10.33 11.47
C SER A 84 -3.88 8.83 11.50
N VAL A 85 -3.80 8.18 10.33
CA VAL A 85 -3.93 6.72 10.20
C VAL A 85 -2.68 6.04 10.74
N ASN A 86 -2.86 4.99 11.54
CA ASN A 86 -1.75 4.18 12.02
C ASN A 86 -1.29 3.17 10.95
N ALA A 87 -0.14 3.41 10.34
CA ALA A 87 0.42 2.52 9.32
C ALA A 87 0.70 1.11 9.85
N ASP A 88 1.17 0.97 11.09
CA ASP A 88 1.50 -0.33 11.69
C ASP A 88 0.23 -1.18 11.93
N GLU A 89 -0.89 -0.53 12.24
CA GLU A 89 -2.19 -1.19 12.34
C GLU A 89 -2.61 -1.80 11.00
N ILE A 90 -2.46 -1.05 9.90
CA ILE A 90 -2.75 -1.55 8.55
C ILE A 90 -1.82 -2.73 8.21
N VAL A 91 -0.51 -2.61 8.48
CA VAL A 91 0.44 -3.71 8.24
C VAL A 91 0.03 -4.95 9.04
N ALA A 92 -0.29 -4.81 10.32
CA ALA A 92 -0.69 -5.91 11.18
C ALA A 92 -1.97 -6.60 10.67
N ALA A 93 -2.94 -5.83 10.18
CA ALA A 93 -4.17 -6.36 9.62
C ALA A 93 -3.93 -7.13 8.30
N VAL A 94 -3.06 -6.63 7.43
CA VAL A 94 -2.90 -7.17 6.06
C VAL A 94 -1.85 -8.30 5.99
N ARG A 95 -0.78 -8.24 6.79
CA ARG A 95 0.36 -9.18 6.72
C ARG A 95 -0.01 -10.65 6.95
N ARG A 96 -1.18 -10.91 7.53
CA ARG A 96 -1.68 -12.28 7.73
C ARG A 96 -2.17 -12.90 6.42
N ASP A 97 -2.58 -12.08 5.47
CA ASP A 97 -3.21 -12.52 4.22
C ASP A 97 -2.20 -12.46 3.07
N LYS A 98 -1.35 -11.42 3.04
CA LYS A 98 -0.46 -11.11 1.91
C LYS A 98 0.86 -10.49 2.37
N PRO A 99 1.93 -10.58 1.56
CA PRO A 99 3.16 -9.84 1.80
C PRO A 99 2.90 -8.33 1.80
N VAL A 100 3.48 -7.63 2.78
CA VAL A 100 3.40 -6.17 2.91
C VAL A 100 4.78 -5.62 3.22
N GLU A 101 5.24 -4.66 2.43
CA GLU A 101 6.40 -3.82 2.75
C GLU A 101 5.93 -2.46 3.25
N LEU A 102 6.48 -1.97 4.36
CA LEU A 102 6.22 -0.62 4.87
C LEU A 102 7.39 0.31 4.57
N VAL A 103 7.15 1.32 3.74
CA VAL A 103 8.10 2.37 3.41
C VAL A 103 7.76 3.63 4.21
N ARG A 104 8.63 4.03 5.13
CA ARG A 104 8.48 5.27 5.91
C ARG A 104 9.33 6.38 5.30
N VAL A 105 8.69 7.46 4.83
CA VAL A 105 9.36 8.54 4.11
C VAL A 105 10.23 9.38 5.04
N GLN A 106 9.69 9.96 6.12
CA GLN A 106 10.47 10.84 7.00
C GLN A 106 11.56 10.07 7.77
N ALA A 107 11.20 8.95 8.40
CA ALA A 107 12.16 8.10 9.12
C ALA A 107 13.20 7.44 8.19
N GLY A 108 12.85 7.26 6.91
CA GLY A 108 13.70 6.60 5.91
C GLY A 108 14.66 7.52 5.17
N GLY A 109 14.68 8.82 5.46
CA GLY A 109 15.59 9.80 4.86
C GLY A 109 15.02 10.60 3.67
N GLY A 110 13.70 10.66 3.54
CA GLY A 110 12.99 11.53 2.60
C GLY A 110 12.48 10.84 1.33
N ILE A 111 11.94 11.66 0.42
CA ILE A 111 11.18 11.20 -0.76
C ILE A 111 12.02 10.36 -1.72
N ALA A 112 13.25 10.78 -2.04
CA ALA A 112 14.09 10.08 -3.01
C ALA A 112 14.39 8.64 -2.57
N ILE A 113 14.81 8.48 -1.31
CA ILE A 113 15.13 7.18 -0.71
C ILE A 113 13.86 6.32 -0.58
N ALA A 114 12.72 6.92 -0.26
CA ALA A 114 11.46 6.21 -0.18
C ALA A 114 11.00 5.66 -1.54
N VAL A 115 11.19 6.43 -2.63
CA VAL A 115 10.89 5.96 -3.99
C VAL A 115 11.80 4.78 -4.35
N GLU A 116 13.11 4.89 -4.10
CA GLU A 116 14.07 3.82 -4.37
C GLU A 116 13.70 2.52 -3.63
N LYS A 117 13.57 2.59 -2.30
CA LYS A 117 13.20 1.43 -1.47
C LYS A 117 11.84 0.85 -1.86
N GLY A 118 10.87 1.71 -2.15
CA GLY A 118 9.55 1.30 -2.59
C GLY A 118 9.55 0.61 -3.94
N THR A 119 10.36 1.08 -4.89
CA THR A 119 10.54 0.44 -6.20
C THR A 119 11.24 -0.91 -6.07
N GLU A 120 12.29 -1.03 -5.27
CA GLU A 120 12.97 -2.31 -5.01
C GLU A 120 12.02 -3.33 -4.37
N ALA A 121 11.25 -2.89 -3.37
CA ALA A 121 10.24 -3.73 -2.74
C ALA A 121 9.15 -4.16 -3.73
N ALA A 122 8.66 -3.23 -4.55
CA ALA A 122 7.63 -3.55 -5.54
C ALA A 122 8.11 -4.57 -6.57
N ARG A 123 9.38 -4.49 -7.04
CA ARG A 123 9.97 -5.48 -7.94
C ARG A 123 10.05 -6.87 -7.30
N ARG A 124 10.63 -6.94 -6.09
CA ARG A 124 10.73 -8.19 -5.32
C ARG A 124 9.37 -8.85 -5.10
N LEU A 125 8.34 -8.04 -4.82
CA LEU A 125 6.98 -8.52 -4.56
C LEU A 125 6.21 -8.91 -5.83
N ALA A 126 6.55 -8.34 -6.98
CA ALA A 126 5.93 -8.69 -8.27
C ALA A 126 6.38 -10.07 -8.77
N GLU A 127 7.55 -10.53 -8.33
CA GLU A 127 8.12 -11.83 -8.69
C GLU A 127 7.58 -13.01 -7.85
N THR A 128 6.67 -12.75 -6.89
CA THR A 128 6.08 -13.75 -5.96
C THR A 128 4.71 -14.23 -6.40
#